data_AF-A0A3D0VWI4-F1
#
_entry.id   AF-A0A3D0VWI4-F1
#
_cell.length_a   1.000
_cell.length_b   1.000
_cell.length_c   1.000
_cell.angle_alpha   90.00
_cell.angle_beta   90.00
_cell.angle_gamma   90.00
#
_symmetry.space_group_name_H-M   'P 1'
#
loop_
_entity.id
_entity.type
_entity.pdbx_description
1 polymer ?
#
loop_
_entity_poly.entity_id
_entity_poly.type
_entity_poly.pdbx_seq_one_letter_code
_entity_poly.pdbx_strand_id
1 'polypeptide(L)'
;YVKEKEKGLFILVRTSNPGSRDFQYLQTEKEMPLYDIVGTSVQQVGKEFLGECGFSSVGAVIGGTTGEEAESIRALLDTTFFLIPGYGAQGGKAEDIAKYLVRGNGGVVNSSRAVLLAYRKAGAPDTDFAKEARNEVLRMREEIQNACEALRISRCCGK
;
A
#
# COMPACT_ATOMS: atom_id res chain seq x y z
N TYR A 1 -0.48 -22.96 -5.73
CA TYR A 1 0.06 -22.18 -4.60
C TYR A 1 -1.04 -21.68 -3.68
N VAL A 2 -1.94 -20.79 -4.12
CA VAL A 2 -3.03 -20.22 -3.27
C VAL A 2 -4.28 -21.10 -3.09
N LYS A 3 -4.43 -22.18 -3.87
CA LYS A 3 -5.62 -23.07 -3.87
C LYS A 3 -5.88 -23.75 -2.52
N GLU A 4 -4.83 -24.08 -1.78
CA GLU A 4 -4.93 -24.72 -0.45
C GLU A 4 -5.29 -23.73 0.67
N LYS A 5 -5.54 -22.45 0.35
CA LYS A 5 -5.98 -21.40 1.30
C LYS A 5 -5.06 -21.09 2.50
N GLU A 6 -3.88 -21.69 2.58
CA GLU A 6 -2.88 -21.41 3.63
C GLU A 6 -1.78 -20.43 3.21
N LYS A 7 -1.77 -20.03 1.93
CA LYS A 7 -0.71 -19.19 1.35
C LYS A 7 -1.32 -18.05 0.55
N GLY A 8 -0.66 -16.90 0.60
CA GLY A 8 -0.96 -15.73 -0.22
C GLY A 8 0.27 -15.25 -0.98
N LEU A 9 0.08 -14.34 -1.92
CA LEU A 9 1.14 -13.73 -2.71
C LEU A 9 0.83 -12.28 -3.04
N PHE A 10 1.87 -11.47 -3.27
CA PHE A 10 1.75 -10.10 -3.76
C PHE A 10 2.40 -9.99 -5.13
N ILE A 11 1.63 -9.58 -6.14
CA ILE A 11 2.09 -9.43 -7.53
C ILE A 11 2.56 -8.00 -7.74
N LEU A 12 3.70 -7.81 -8.42
CA LEU A 12 4.16 -6.48 -8.82
C LEU A 12 3.18 -5.89 -9.84
N VAL A 13 2.43 -4.87 -9.43
CA VAL A 13 1.47 -4.17 -10.32
C VAL A 13 2.06 -2.81 -10.69
N ARG A 14 2.27 -1.95 -9.69
CA ARG A 14 2.81 -0.60 -9.89
C ARG A 14 3.84 -0.31 -8.83
N THR A 15 5.03 0.14 -9.19
CA THR A 15 6.10 0.50 -8.25
C THR A 15 6.47 1.99 -8.34
N SER A 16 7.03 2.55 -7.26
CA SER A 16 7.33 3.99 -7.13
C SER A 16 8.72 4.39 -7.64
N ASN A 17 9.56 3.44 -8.06
CA ASN A 17 10.91 3.72 -8.54
C ASN A 17 10.89 4.34 -9.96
N PRO A 18 11.90 5.14 -10.35
CA PRO A 18 11.95 5.78 -11.67
C PRO A 18 11.78 4.82 -12.86
N GLY A 19 12.36 3.63 -12.79
CA GLY A 19 12.25 2.61 -13.83
C GLY A 19 10.86 1.98 -14.00
N SER A 20 9.86 2.36 -13.20
CA SER A 20 8.46 1.98 -13.48
C SER A 20 8.00 2.51 -14.84
N ARG A 21 8.48 3.68 -15.26
CA ARG A 21 8.10 4.31 -16.54
C ARG A 21 8.62 3.55 -17.76
N ASP A 22 9.66 2.75 -17.62
CA ASP A 22 10.26 2.01 -18.73
C ASP A 22 9.30 0.94 -19.28
N PHE A 23 8.46 0.36 -18.41
CA PHE A 23 7.56 -0.74 -18.78
C PHE A 23 6.13 -0.56 -18.28
N GLN A 24 5.93 -0.18 -17.02
CA GLN A 24 4.61 -0.22 -16.38
C GLN A 24 3.65 0.82 -16.99
N TYR A 25 4.18 1.95 -17.47
CA TYR A 25 3.42 3.02 -18.12
C TYR A 25 3.33 2.88 -19.65
N LEU A 26 3.88 1.82 -20.25
CA LEU A 26 3.73 1.58 -21.68
C LEU A 26 2.25 1.39 -22.00
N GLN A 27 1.76 2.14 -22.97
CA GLN A 27 0.41 2.00 -23.48
C GLN A 27 0.29 0.72 -24.28
N THR A 28 -0.79 0.01 -24.05
CA THR A 28 -1.12 -1.21 -24.79
C THR A 28 -2.08 -0.89 -25.93
N GLU A 29 -2.38 -1.88 -26.78
CA GLU A 29 -3.38 -1.76 -27.85
C GLU A 29 -4.78 -1.36 -27.35
N LYS A 30 -5.04 -1.48 -26.05
CA LYS A 30 -6.31 -1.09 -25.40
C LYS A 30 -6.28 0.31 -24.79
N GLU A 31 -5.27 1.12 -25.10
CA GLU A 31 -5.06 2.48 -24.53
C GLU A 31 -5.04 2.51 -22.99
N MET A 32 -4.63 1.39 -22.39
CA MET A 32 -4.39 1.28 -20.95
C MET A 32 -2.90 1.07 -20.70
N PRO A 33 -2.35 1.66 -19.63
CA PRO A 33 -0.98 1.38 -19.22
C PRO A 33 -0.85 -0.08 -18.78
N LEU A 34 0.33 -0.67 -19.00
CA LEU A 34 0.59 -2.08 -18.69
C LEU A 34 0.25 -2.44 -17.23
N TYR A 35 0.50 -1.56 -16.26
CA TYR A 35 0.16 -1.83 -14.86
C TYR A 35 -1.34 -2.00 -14.63
N ASP A 36 -2.21 -1.32 -15.38
CA ASP A 36 -3.67 -1.47 -15.25
C ASP A 36 -4.14 -2.83 -15.77
N ILE A 37 -3.52 -3.34 -16.84
CA ILE A 37 -3.80 -4.69 -17.33
C ILE A 37 -3.40 -5.75 -16.31
N VAL A 38 -2.20 -5.60 -15.73
CA VAL A 38 -1.74 -6.51 -14.69
C VAL A 38 -2.66 -6.42 -13.48
N GLY A 39 -2.96 -5.21 -12.99
CA GLY A 39 -3.88 -4.98 -11.88
C GLY A 39 -5.26 -5.59 -12.11
N THR A 40 -5.87 -5.34 -13.27
CA THR A 40 -7.17 -5.92 -13.64
C THR A 40 -7.13 -7.45 -13.62
N SER A 41 -6.03 -8.05 -14.10
CA SER A 41 -5.85 -9.50 -14.07
C SER A 41 -5.71 -10.03 -12.64
N VAL A 42 -4.97 -9.32 -11.78
CA VAL A 42 -4.84 -9.64 -10.34
C VAL A 42 -6.19 -9.59 -9.66
N GLN A 43 -6.96 -8.52 -9.85
CA GLN A 43 -8.31 -8.36 -9.30
C GLN A 43 -9.23 -9.50 -9.76
N GLN A 44 -9.21 -9.83 -11.05
CA GLN A 44 -10.07 -10.87 -11.61
C GLN A 44 -9.72 -12.27 -11.05
N VAL A 45 -8.44 -12.64 -11.02
CA VAL A 45 -7.99 -13.91 -10.44
C VAL A 45 -8.28 -13.95 -8.94
N GLY A 46 -8.12 -12.81 -8.25
CA GLY A 46 -8.31 -12.70 -6.82
C GLY A 46 -9.74 -12.97 -6.34
N LYS A 47 -10.75 -12.79 -7.19
CA LYS A 47 -12.17 -13.03 -6.86
C LYS A 47 -12.45 -14.47 -6.41
N GLU A 48 -11.70 -15.44 -6.90
CA GLU A 48 -11.83 -16.85 -6.51
C GLU A 48 -11.28 -17.15 -5.10
N PHE A 49 -10.49 -16.22 -4.54
CA PHE A 49 -9.76 -16.41 -3.29
C PHE A 49 -10.10 -15.35 -2.23
N LEU A 50 -11.33 -14.83 -2.26
CA LEU A 50 -11.83 -13.88 -1.26
C LEU A 50 -11.98 -14.55 0.10
N GLY A 51 -11.40 -13.91 1.13
CA GLY A 51 -11.63 -14.23 2.53
C GLY A 51 -12.85 -13.50 3.10
N GLU A 52 -13.23 -13.87 4.31
CA GLU A 52 -14.37 -13.28 5.04
C GLU A 52 -14.20 -11.78 5.33
N CYS A 53 -12.96 -11.29 5.34
CA CYS A 53 -12.64 -9.87 5.51
C CYS A 53 -12.85 -9.03 4.24
N GLY A 54 -13.33 -9.64 3.14
CA GLY A 54 -13.60 -8.96 1.87
C GLY A 54 -12.37 -8.75 0.98
N PHE A 55 -11.22 -9.32 1.35
CA PHE A 55 -9.98 -9.22 0.58
C PHE A 55 -9.47 -10.59 0.11
N SER A 56 -8.81 -10.60 -1.04
CA SER A 56 -8.21 -11.79 -1.64
C SER A 56 -6.84 -12.13 -1.06
N SER A 57 -6.48 -13.42 -1.04
CA SER A 57 -5.11 -13.90 -0.76
C SER A 57 -4.14 -13.67 -1.94
N VAL A 58 -4.66 -13.22 -3.08
CA VAL A 58 -3.89 -12.71 -4.21
C VAL A 58 -3.87 -11.18 -4.12
N GLY A 59 -2.77 -10.65 -3.60
CA GLY A 59 -2.57 -9.22 -3.40
C GLY A 59 -1.73 -8.56 -4.50
N ALA A 60 -1.59 -7.24 -4.39
CA ALA A 60 -0.78 -6.43 -5.29
C ALA A 60 0.26 -5.61 -4.52
N VAL A 61 1.46 -5.47 -5.09
CA VAL A 61 2.44 -4.47 -4.67
C VAL A 61 2.12 -3.17 -5.39
N ILE A 62 1.78 -2.15 -4.60
CA ILE A 62 1.45 -0.81 -5.08
C ILE A 62 2.40 0.18 -4.39
N GLY A 63 3.40 0.68 -5.12
CA GLY A 63 4.26 1.74 -4.64
C GLY A 63 3.49 3.04 -4.55
N GLY A 64 3.65 3.77 -3.44
CA GLY A 64 2.92 5.02 -3.19
C GLY A 64 3.03 6.00 -4.37
N THR A 65 1.91 6.20 -5.05
CA THR A 65 1.69 7.29 -5.99
C THR A 65 1.14 8.49 -5.23
N THR A 66 1.21 9.67 -5.83
CA THR A 66 0.56 10.86 -5.32
C THR A 66 -0.78 11.08 -6.02
N GLY A 67 -1.73 11.71 -5.33
CA GLY A 67 -2.92 12.28 -5.97
C GLY A 67 -3.95 11.27 -6.50
N GLU A 68 -4.50 11.57 -7.67
CA GLU A 68 -5.67 10.91 -8.30
C GLU A 68 -5.42 9.45 -8.69
N GLU A 69 -4.19 9.09 -9.03
CA GLU A 69 -3.81 7.72 -9.42
C GLU A 69 -4.08 6.72 -8.27
N ALA A 70 -3.92 7.14 -7.01
CA ALA A 70 -4.15 6.27 -5.85
C ALA A 70 -5.62 5.87 -5.69
N GLU A 71 -6.55 6.80 -5.91
CA GLU A 71 -7.99 6.53 -5.78
C GLU A 71 -8.48 5.65 -6.93
N SER A 72 -8.02 5.91 -8.16
CA SER A 72 -8.34 5.08 -9.32
C SER A 72 -7.83 3.65 -9.17
N ILE A 73 -6.58 3.46 -8.73
CA ILE A 73 -6.03 2.12 -8.44
C ILE A 73 -6.84 1.41 -7.35
N ARG A 74 -7.18 2.12 -6.26
CA ARG A 74 -7.95 1.52 -5.17
C ARG A 74 -9.34 1.09 -5.62
N ALA A 75 -10.00 1.90 -6.45
CA ALA A 75 -11.32 1.61 -7.00
C ALA A 75 -11.28 0.44 -8.00
N LEU A 76 -10.27 0.40 -8.87
CA LEU A 76 -10.06 -0.70 -9.83
C LEU A 76 -9.83 -2.04 -9.13
N LEU A 77 -9.08 -2.03 -8.03
CA LEU A 77 -8.64 -3.23 -7.33
C LEU A 77 -9.39 -3.45 -6.02
N ASP A 78 -10.68 -3.13 -5.94
CA ASP A 78 -11.47 -3.02 -4.70
C ASP A 78 -11.36 -4.17 -3.67
N THR A 79 -11.16 -5.42 -4.11
CA THR A 79 -11.00 -6.58 -3.21
C THR A 79 -9.56 -7.10 -3.11
N THR A 80 -8.60 -6.46 -3.77
CA THR A 80 -7.18 -6.88 -3.75
C THR A 80 -6.49 -6.31 -2.50
N PHE A 81 -5.80 -7.15 -1.73
CA PHE A 81 -5.02 -6.66 -0.59
C PHE A 81 -3.69 -6.05 -1.06
N PHE A 82 -3.29 -4.90 -0.52
CA PHE A 82 -2.09 -4.20 -0.98
C PHE A 82 -0.87 -4.40 -0.07
N LEU A 83 0.30 -4.55 -0.68
CA LEU A 83 1.59 -4.33 -0.05
C LEU A 83 2.12 -2.99 -0.54
N ILE A 84 2.29 -2.04 0.38
CA ILE A 84 2.64 -0.65 0.06
C ILE A 84 4.06 -0.36 0.55
N PRO A 85 5.08 -0.48 -0.29
CA PRO A 85 6.45 -0.18 0.09
C PRO A 85 6.72 1.32 0.14
N GLY A 86 7.64 1.72 1.02
CA GLY A 86 8.33 3.00 0.91
C GLY A 86 7.84 4.13 1.82
N TYR A 87 7.06 3.84 2.86
CA TYR A 87 6.67 4.87 3.83
C TYR A 87 7.90 5.52 4.49
N GLY A 88 7.87 6.85 4.61
CA GLY A 88 8.93 7.64 5.23
C GLY A 88 10.18 7.80 4.35
N ALA A 89 10.87 6.71 4.00
CA ALA A 89 12.16 6.78 3.30
C ALA A 89 12.06 7.18 1.82
N GLN A 90 10.91 6.96 1.17
CA GLN A 90 10.67 7.35 -0.23
C GLN A 90 9.74 8.55 -0.34
N GLY A 91 9.52 9.29 0.77
CA GLY A 91 8.66 10.47 0.78
C GLY A 91 7.14 10.17 0.80
N GLY A 92 6.74 8.90 0.97
CA GLY A 92 5.34 8.54 1.15
C GLY A 92 4.78 9.13 2.44
N LYS A 93 3.72 9.94 2.30
CA LYS A 93 3.02 10.59 3.42
C LYS A 93 1.80 9.80 3.85
N ALA A 94 1.37 9.97 5.11
CA ALA A 94 0.21 9.27 5.66
C ALA A 94 -1.07 9.53 4.86
N GLU A 95 -1.26 10.74 4.32
CA GLU A 95 -2.42 11.12 3.52
C GLU A 95 -2.50 10.37 2.19
N ASP A 96 -1.36 10.08 1.57
CA ASP A 96 -1.32 9.31 0.33
C ASP A 96 -1.56 7.82 0.60
N ILE A 97 -1.01 7.29 1.69
CA ILE A 97 -1.28 5.92 2.15
C ILE A 97 -2.77 5.73 2.44
N ALA A 98 -3.40 6.68 3.11
CA ALA A 98 -4.80 6.58 3.50
C ALA A 98 -5.75 6.36 2.31
N LYS A 99 -5.41 6.88 1.13
CA LYS A 99 -6.20 6.70 -0.12
C LYS A 99 -6.22 5.25 -0.60
N TYR A 100 -5.21 4.45 -0.27
CA TYR A 100 -5.12 3.04 -0.61
C TYR A 100 -5.82 2.11 0.39
N LEU A 101 -6.22 2.63 1.54
CA LEU A 101 -6.82 1.85 2.61
C LEU A 101 -8.34 2.04 2.64
N VAL A 102 -9.06 0.95 2.88
CA VAL A 102 -10.51 0.94 3.08
C VAL A 102 -10.78 0.90 4.57
N ARG A 103 -11.16 2.07 5.14
CA ARG A 103 -11.39 2.23 6.59
C ARG A 103 -10.18 1.76 7.43
N GLY A 104 -8.97 2.10 6.98
CA GLY A 104 -7.71 1.71 7.64
C GLY A 104 -7.27 0.25 7.42
N ASN A 105 -7.96 -0.50 6.56
CA ASN A 105 -7.60 -1.89 6.20
C ASN A 105 -7.40 -2.03 4.68
N GLY A 106 -7.14 -3.25 4.17
CA GLY A 106 -6.98 -3.52 2.75
C GLY A 106 -5.55 -3.33 2.22
N GLY A 107 -4.62 -3.06 3.11
CA GLY A 107 -3.20 -3.03 2.79
C GLY A 107 -2.30 -3.05 4.03
N VAL A 108 -1.06 -3.45 3.82
CA VAL A 108 0.04 -3.37 4.79
C VAL A 108 1.11 -2.43 4.26
N VAL A 109 1.56 -1.52 5.12
CA VAL A 109 2.56 -0.51 4.80
C VAL A 109 3.92 -1.00 5.24
N ASN A 110 4.86 -1.13 4.30
CA ASN A 110 6.21 -1.56 4.59
C ASN A 110 7.13 -0.35 4.84
N SER A 111 7.83 -0.40 5.97
CA SER A 111 8.89 0.53 6.35
C SER A 111 9.99 -0.22 7.09
N SER A 112 11.12 -0.45 6.41
CA SER A 112 12.24 -1.20 6.97
C SER A 112 13.27 -0.29 7.62
N ARG A 113 13.97 0.55 6.83
CA ARG A 113 15.08 1.39 7.34
C ARG A 113 14.65 2.40 8.39
N ALA A 114 13.47 3.01 8.25
CA ALA A 114 12.99 3.99 9.22
C ALA A 114 12.78 3.35 10.60
N VAL A 115 12.25 2.13 10.64
CA VAL A 115 12.06 1.35 11.87
C VAL A 115 13.39 0.82 12.40
N LEU A 116 14.18 0.14 11.56
CA LEU A 116 15.45 -0.49 11.97
C LEU A 116 16.50 0.51 12.45
N LEU A 117 16.50 1.72 11.88
CA LEU A 117 17.48 2.77 12.20
C LEU A 117 16.87 3.93 13.00
N ALA A 118 15.67 3.75 13.56
CA ALA A 118 14.97 4.77 14.35
C ALA A 118 15.85 5.32 15.49
N TYR A 119 16.56 4.45 16.18
CA TYR A 119 17.45 4.81 17.29
C TYR A 119 18.55 5.79 16.87
N ARG A 120 19.15 5.59 15.68
CA ARG A 120 20.16 6.51 15.14
C ARG A 120 19.57 7.88 14.84
N LYS A 121 18.35 7.92 14.28
CA LYS A 121 17.63 9.17 14.01
C LYS A 121 17.28 9.91 15.31
N ALA A 122 16.99 9.18 16.38
CA ALA A 122 16.68 9.75 17.70
C ALA A 122 17.94 10.18 18.49
N GLY A 123 19.16 9.89 18.00
CA GLY A 123 20.39 10.10 18.77
C GLY A 123 20.47 9.20 20.02
N ALA A 124 19.72 8.10 20.03
CA ALA A 124 19.68 7.15 21.13
C ALA A 124 20.85 6.15 21.06
N PRO A 125 21.30 5.59 22.19
CA PRO A 125 22.31 4.54 22.19
C PRO A 125 21.80 3.26 21.49
N ASP A 126 22.72 2.46 20.95
CA ASP A 126 22.39 1.20 20.26
C ASP A 126 21.61 0.21 21.14
N THR A 127 21.71 0.30 22.46
CA THR A 127 20.93 -0.51 23.42
C THR A 127 19.42 -0.22 23.36
N ASP A 128 19.02 0.97 22.90
CA ASP A 128 17.62 1.41 22.83
C ASP A 128 16.97 1.08 21.48
N PHE A 129 17.63 0.32 20.59
CA PHE A 129 17.13 0.02 19.24
C PHE A 129 15.69 -0.51 19.22
N ALA A 130 15.34 -1.42 20.13
CA ALA A 130 14.01 -2.02 20.18
C ALA A 130 12.93 -1.03 20.64
N LYS A 131 13.28 -0.16 21.59
CA LYS A 131 12.39 0.90 22.09
C LYS A 131 12.11 1.92 20.98
N GLU A 132 13.15 2.39 20.30
CA GLU A 132 12.98 3.39 19.24
C GLU A 132 12.32 2.82 17.99
N ALA A 133 12.56 1.54 17.65
CA ALA A 133 11.80 0.85 16.61
C ALA A 133 10.30 0.78 16.94
N ARG A 134 9.95 0.48 18.21
CA ARG A 134 8.55 0.50 18.67
C ARG A 134 7.96 1.90 18.59
N ASN A 135 8.68 2.93 19.04
CA ASN A 135 8.22 4.32 18.98
C ASN A 135 7.92 4.74 17.53
N GLU A 136 8.81 4.39 16.59
CA GLU A 136 8.62 4.70 15.18
C GLU A 136 7.40 3.99 14.60
N VAL A 137 7.19 2.70 14.91
CA VAL A 137 5.99 1.97 14.46
C VAL A 137 4.70 2.57 15.02
N LEU A 138 4.70 2.97 16.30
CA LEU A 138 3.53 3.60 16.93
C LEU A 138 3.22 4.96 16.29
N ARG A 139 4.24 5.80 16.08
CA ARG A 139 4.12 7.08 15.36
C ARG A 139 3.54 6.87 13.96
N MET A 140 4.12 5.96 13.18
CA MET A 140 3.65 5.63 11.83
C MET A 140 2.18 5.18 11.81
N ARG A 141 1.81 4.30 12.75
CA ARG A 141 0.44 3.80 12.86
C ARG A 141 -0.54 4.93 13.16
N GLU A 142 -0.20 5.80 14.11
CA GLU A 142 -1.03 6.95 14.50
C GLU A 142 -1.19 7.94 13.34
N GLU A 143 -0.11 8.29 12.65
CA GLU A 143 -0.15 9.16 11.46
C GLU A 143 -1.10 8.61 10.39
N ILE A 144 -0.99 7.33 10.06
CA ILE A 144 -1.85 6.67 9.06
C ILE A 144 -3.31 6.59 9.53
N GLN A 145 -3.55 6.27 10.80
CA GLN A 145 -4.90 6.21 11.36
C GLN A 145 -5.59 7.59 11.30
N ASN A 146 -4.90 8.64 11.74
CA ASN A 146 -5.40 10.01 11.69
C ASN A 146 -5.71 10.43 10.25
N ALA A 147 -4.84 10.09 9.29
CA ALA A 147 -5.07 10.37 7.88
C ALA A 147 -6.30 9.63 7.31
N CYS A 148 -6.49 8.35 7.68
CA CYS A 148 -7.69 7.59 7.30
C CYS A 148 -8.97 8.19 7.89
N GLU A 149 -8.93 8.65 9.14
CA GLU A 149 -10.08 9.28 9.81
C GLU A 149 -10.43 10.62 9.17
N ALA A 150 -9.43 11.48 8.91
CA ALA A 150 -9.61 12.75 8.24
C ALA A 150 -10.21 12.58 6.84
N LEU A 151 -9.72 11.60 6.06
CA LEU A 151 -10.26 11.28 4.74
C LEU A 151 -11.72 10.81 4.81
N ARG A 152 -12.08 10.03 5.84
CA ARG A 152 -13.47 9.59 6.06
C ARG A 152 -14.40 10.76 6.34
N ILE A 153 -13.99 11.69 7.21
CA ILE A 153 -14.78 12.88 7.55
C ILE A 153 -15.00 13.75 6.31
N SER A 154 -13.94 14.00 5.54
CA SER A 154 -14.01 14.79 4.30
C SER A 154 -15.02 14.20 3.29
N ARG A 155 -15.01 12.87 3.09
CA ARG A 155 -15.96 12.18 2.19
C ARG A 155 -17.41 12.16 2.69
N CYS A 156 -17.64 12.33 4.01
CA CYS A 156 -18.97 12.42 4.59
C CYS A 156 -19.56 13.84 4.51
N CYS A 157 -18.72 14.88 4.66
CA CYS A 157 -19.16 16.28 4.60
C CYS A 157 -19.34 16.82 3.17
N GLY A 158 -18.78 16.13 2.16
CA GLY A 158 -18.89 16.49 0.74
C GLY A 158 -20.10 15.88 0.01
N LYS A 159 -21.11 15.38 0.72
CA LYS A 159 -22.38 14.88 0.15
C LYS A 159 -23.54 15.75 0.57
#